data_AF-L0JNG2-F1
#
_entry.id   AF-L0JNG2-F1
#
_cell.length_a   1.000
_cell.length_b   1.000
_cell.length_c   1.000
_cell.angle_alpha   90.00
_cell.angle_beta   90.00
_cell.angle_gamma   90.00
#
_symmetry.space_group_name_H-M   'P 1'
#
loop_
_entity.id
_entity.type
_entity.pdbx_description
1 polymer ?
#
loop_
_entity_poly.entity_id
_entity_poly.type
_entity_poly.pdbx_seq_one_letter_code
_entity_poly.pdbx_strand_id
1 'polypeptide(L)' 'MSAENEPTLDPPTCSRCGREMELRAEGTETTVPLLGSEIEYRQFGCPECGQGARFERSGDDEDWTRTGV' A
#
# COMPACT_ATOMS: atom_id res chain seq x y z
N MET A 1 -13.64 -16.74 -11.81
CA MET A 1 -14.27 -16.48 -10.50
C MET A 1 -13.10 -16.42 -9.53
N SER A 2 -12.56 -15.28 -9.11
CA SER A 2 -13.12 -13.95 -8.96
C SER A 2 -11.98 -12.92 -9.03
N ALA A 3 -12.08 -11.99 -9.97
CA ALA A 3 -11.33 -10.74 -9.94
C ALA A 3 -12.21 -9.77 -9.14
N GLU A 4 -12.13 -9.83 -7.82
CA GLU A 4 -13.00 -9.04 -6.96
C GLU A 4 -12.14 -8.37 -5.89
N ASN A 5 -12.10 -7.04 -5.98
CA ASN A 5 -11.38 -6.09 -5.14
C ASN A 5 -9.86 -6.05 -5.29
N GLU A 6 -9.36 -5.61 -6.46
CA GLU A 6 -8.20 -4.71 -6.41
C GLU A 6 -8.72 -3.38 -5.83
N PRO A 7 -8.38 -3.03 -4.58
CA PRO A 7 -8.69 -1.70 -4.08
C PRO A 7 -7.82 -0.78 -4.91
N THR A 8 -8.45 0.07 -5.69
CA THR A 8 -7.81 1.21 -6.33
C THR A 8 -7.38 2.16 -5.21
N LEU A 9 -6.29 1.82 -4.52
CA LEU A 9 -5.57 2.80 -3.74
C LEU A 9 -4.92 3.73 -4.76
N ASP A 10 -5.61 4.83 -5.04
CA ASP A 10 -5.07 5.86 -5.90
C ASP A 10 -3.67 6.24 -5.41
N PRO A 11 -2.68 6.31 -6.30
CA PRO A 11 -1.32 6.56 -5.89
C PRO A 11 -1.25 7.93 -5.21
N PRO A 12 -0.61 8.03 -4.03
CA PRO A 12 -0.53 9.29 -3.32
C PRO A 12 0.32 10.29 -4.10
N THR A 13 -0.01 11.57 -3.98
CA THR A 13 0.84 12.63 -4.50
C THR A 13 2.05 12.83 -3.59
N CYS A 14 3.23 12.95 -4.19
CA CYS A 14 4.45 13.24 -3.45
C CYS A 14 4.40 14.64 -2.84
N SER A 15 4.58 14.72 -1.52
CA SER A 15 4.60 15.99 -0.77
C SER A 15 5.76 16.93 -1.13
N ARG A 16 6.82 16.42 -1.75
CA ARG A 16 8.01 17.21 -2.14
C ARG A 16 7.89 17.87 -3.50
N CYS A 17 7.47 17.10 -4.51
CA CYS A 17 7.46 17.56 -5.90
C CYS A 17 6.05 17.70 -6.49
N GLY A 18 5.00 17.28 -5.76
CA GLY A 18 3.62 17.36 -6.23
C GLY A 18 3.28 16.38 -7.36
N ARG A 19 4.18 15.47 -7.72
CA ARG A 19 3.91 14.43 -8.72
C ARG A 19 3.23 13.22 -8.09
N GLU A 20 2.38 12.56 -8.87
CA GLU A 20 1.83 11.26 -8.52
C GLU A 20 2.98 10.26 -8.29
N MET A 21 2.93 9.54 -7.17
CA MET A 21 3.89 8.48 -6.88
C MET A 21 3.52 7.23 -7.65
N GLU A 22 4.51 6.40 -8.00
CA GLU A 22 4.28 5.16 -8.72
C GLU A 22 4.35 3.97 -7.77
N LEU A 23 3.49 2.97 -7.97
CA LEU A 23 3.55 1.73 -7.22
C LEU A 23 4.87 1.00 -7.52
N ARG A 24 5.68 0.79 -6.49
CA ARG A 24 6.98 0.11 -6.54
C ARG A 24 6.88 -1.36 -6.16
N ALA A 25 6.07 -1.67 -5.14
CA ALA A 25 5.87 -3.02 -4.66
C ALA A 25 4.52 -3.13 -3.96
N GLU A 26 3.85 -4.26 -4.13
CA GLU A 26 2.68 -4.64 -3.34
C GLU A 26 2.77 -6.10 -2.97
N GLY A 27 2.10 -6.48 -1.90
CA GLY A 27 2.04 -7.85 -1.46
C GLY A 27 1.21 -8.02 -0.20
N THR A 28 1.14 -9.27 0.22
CA THR A 28 0.27 -9.68 1.31
C THR A 28 1.09 -10.53 2.27
N GLU A 29 1.17 -10.12 3.53
CA GLU A 29 1.85 -10.83 4.60
C GLU A 29 0.84 -11.33 5.63
N THR A 30 0.86 -12.63 5.90
CA THR A 30 0.09 -13.22 7.00
C THR A 30 0.95 -13.20 8.26
N THR A 31 0.56 -12.41 9.26
CA THR A 31 1.35 -12.31 10.50
C THR A 31 1.31 -13.61 11.34
N VAL A 32 0.23 -14.41 11.23
CA VAL A 32 0.13 -15.70 11.94
C VAL A 32 -0.49 -16.77 11.02
N PRO A 33 0.21 -17.88 10.71
CA PRO A 33 -0.20 -18.86 9.69
C PRO A 33 -1.45 -19.69 10.01
N LEU A 34 -2.13 -19.47 11.14
CA LEU A 34 -3.32 -20.24 11.55
C LEU A 34 -4.49 -19.40 12.07
N LEU A 35 -4.24 -18.15 12.48
CA LEU A 35 -5.21 -17.25 13.15
C LEU A 35 -4.95 -15.76 12.84
N GLY A 36 -3.99 -15.47 11.96
CA GLY A 36 -3.48 -14.11 11.77
C GLY A 36 -4.34 -13.32 10.82
N SER A 37 -4.46 -12.02 11.10
CA SER A 37 -4.92 -11.06 10.11
C SER A 37 -3.95 -11.06 8.94
N GLU A 38 -4.50 -11.21 7.75
CA GLU A 38 -3.80 -10.91 6.52
C GLU A 38 -3.49 -9.41 6.50
N ILE A 39 -2.26 -9.02 6.21
CA ILE A 39 -1.86 -7.61 6.08
C ILE A 39 -1.42 -7.40 4.65
N GLU A 40 -2.14 -6.55 3.93
CA GLU A 40 -1.74 -6.12 2.61
C GLU A 40 -0.88 -4.87 2.75
N TYR A 41 0.23 -4.83 2.02
CA TYR A 41 1.11 -3.68 1.96
C TYR A 41 1.30 -3.20 0.53
N ARG A 42 1.38 -1.87 0.37
CA ARG A 42 1.71 -1.21 -0.90
C ARG A 42 2.75 -0.15 -0.66
N GLN A 43 3.76 -0.13 -1.50
CA GLN A 43 4.87 0.80 -1.46
C GLN A 43 4.85 1.64 -2.72
N PHE A 44 4.78 2.94 -2.55
CA PHE A 44 4.82 3.93 -3.62
C PHE A 44 6.16 4.67 -3.58
N GLY A 45 6.72 4.93 -4.75
CA GLY A 45 7.95 5.68 -4.92
C GLY A 45 7.75 6.84 -5.88
N CYS A 46 8.18 8.02 -5.47
CA CYS A 46 8.28 9.19 -6.34
C CYS A 46 9.40 8.98 -7.37
N PRO A 47 9.10 8.97 -8.69
CA PRO A 47 10.13 8.82 -9.72
C PRO A 47 11.12 9.98 -9.78
N GLU A 48 10.68 11.19 -9.44
CA GLU A 48 11.50 12.41 -9.58
C GLU A 48 12.45 12.63 -8.39
N CYS A 49 11.99 12.29 -7.20
CA CYS A 49 12.60 12.71 -5.94
C CYS A 49 13.05 11.54 -5.07
N GLY A 50 12.69 10.31 -5.43
CA GLY A 50 13.04 9.09 -4.71
C GLY A 50 12.32 8.89 -3.38
N GLN A 51 11.39 9.77 -3.00
CA GLN A 51 10.65 9.64 -1.75
C GLN A 51 9.71 8.43 -1.80
N GLY A 52 9.75 7.61 -0.75
CA GLY A 52 8.87 6.45 -0.58
C GLY A 52 7.69 6.74 0.34
N ALA A 53 6.60 6.01 0.16
CA ALA A 53 5.50 5.92 1.09
C ALA A 53 5.01 4.47 1.16
N ARG A 54 4.82 3.93 2.36
CA ARG A 54 4.27 2.60 2.60
C ARG A 54 2.88 2.73 3.20
N PHE A 55 1.97 1.92 2.70
CA PHE A 55 0.60 1.79 3.16
C PHE A 55 0.36 0.35 3.51
N GLU A 56 -0.32 0.14 4.61
CA GLU A 56 -0.64 -1.18 5.14
C GLU A 56 -2.13 -1.19 5.50
N ARG A 57 -2.81 -2.26 5.16
CA ARG A 57 -4.17 -2.54 5.64
C ARG A 57 -4.25 -3.97 6.14
N SER A 58 -5.09 -4.20 7.13
CA SER A 58 -5.47 -5.57 7.47
C SER A 58 -6.57 -5.99 6.49
N GLY A 59 -6.64 -7.26 6.08
CA GLY A 59 -7.58 -7.72 5.06
C GLY A 59 -9.07 -7.57 5.42
N ASP A 60 -9.38 -7.35 6.71
CA ASP A 60 -10.73 -7.01 7.20
C ASP A 60 -10.96 -5.49 7.31
N ASP A 61 -9.91 -4.68 7.11
CA ASP A 61 -9.94 -3.22 7.21
C ASP A 61 -10.12 -2.60 5.82
N GLU A 62 -11.13 -1.73 5.69
CA GLU A 62 -11.37 -0.96 4.47
C GLU A 62 -10.36 0.21 4.34
N ASP A 63 -9.79 0.66 5.45
CA ASP A 63 -8.92 1.82 5.51
C ASP A 63 -7.43 1.46 5.44
N TRP A 64 -6.72 2.12 4.53
CA TRP A 64 -5.27 2.00 4.42
C TRP A 64 -4.57 2.96 5.38
N THR A 65 -3.75 2.40 6.26
CA THR A 65 -2.94 3.19 7.19
C THR A 65 -1.59 3.48 6.56
N ARG A 66 -1.21 4.77 6.51
CA ARG A 66 0.13 5.18 6.10
C ARG A 66 1.09 5.03 7.27
N THR A 67 2.01 4.09 7.18
CA THR A 67 3.12 3.95 8.12
C THR A 67 4.31 4.77 7.58
N GLY A 68 4.51 5.95 8.15
CA GLY A 68 5.65 6.81 7.83
C GLY A 68 6.86 6.46 8.70
N VAL A 69 8.02 6.28 8.07
CA VAL A 69 9.34 6.36 8.74
C VAL A 69 10.02 7.64 8.31
#